data_AF-A0A109WVZ4-F1
#
_entry.id   AF-A0A109WVZ4-F1
#
_cell.length_a   1.000
_cell.length_b   1.000
_cell.length_c   1.000
_cell.angle_alpha   90.00
_cell.angle_beta   90.00
_cell.angle_gamma   90.00
#
_symmetry.space_group_name_H-M   'P 1'
#
loop_
_entity.id
_entity.type
_entity.pdbx_description
1 polymer ?
#
loop_
_entity_poly.entity_id
_entity_poly.type
_entity_poly.pdbx_seq_one_letter_code
_entity_poly.pdbx_strand_id
1 'polypeptide(L)'
;MKKVDANAVAPEALEGARSATGNASGAAEVKRWSTGRKRGVVLRLLRGEPVDAVSREVGVTIAELECWRKQALAGMEAGLKARTSDPLEAQLNEAVRRVGELTMTIEILNKDRERQARRPLSARRSST
;
A
#
# COMPACT_ATOMS: atom_id res chain seq x y z
N MET A 1 -47.17 -10.37 -19.29
CA MET A 1 -47.28 -11.34 -20.42
C MET A 1 -46.06 -12.26 -20.33
N LYS A 2 -46.27 -13.51 -19.90
CA LYS A 2 -46.30 -14.74 -20.74
C LYS A 2 -44.85 -15.16 -21.13
N LYS A 3 -44.21 -15.97 -20.29
CA LYS A 3 -44.07 -17.45 -20.33
C LYS A 3 -43.11 -17.95 -21.43
N VAL A 4 -42.00 -18.59 -21.03
CA VAL A 4 -41.68 -20.05 -21.10
C VAL A 4 -41.25 -20.41 -22.54
N ASP A 5 -40.06 -20.97 -22.76
CA ASP A 5 -39.92 -22.43 -22.84
C ASP A 5 -38.55 -22.97 -22.39
N ALA A 6 -38.65 -24.06 -21.65
CA ALA A 6 -37.61 -25.01 -21.36
C ALA A 6 -37.71 -26.19 -22.34
N ASN A 7 -36.58 -26.75 -22.74
CA ASN A 7 -36.42 -28.16 -23.12
C ASN A 7 -34.91 -28.43 -23.22
N ALA A 8 -34.24 -29.07 -22.26
CA ALA A 8 -34.26 -30.49 -21.93
C ALA A 8 -33.91 -31.40 -23.11
N VAL A 9 -32.65 -31.85 -23.19
CA VAL A 9 -32.25 -33.18 -23.67
C VAL A 9 -31.00 -33.61 -22.90
N ALA A 10 -31.11 -34.72 -22.18
CA ALA A 10 -30.03 -35.65 -21.84
C ALA A 10 -30.40 -37.00 -22.50
N PRO A 11 -29.60 -38.08 -22.42
CA PRO A 11 -28.14 -38.23 -22.24
C PRO A 11 -27.54 -39.00 -23.45
N GLU A 12 -26.21 -39.06 -23.63
CA GLU A 12 -25.61 -40.22 -24.32
C GLU A 12 -24.11 -40.33 -24.05
N ALA A 13 -23.70 -41.56 -23.75
CA ALA A 13 -22.37 -41.95 -23.35
C ALA A 13 -21.42 -42.04 -24.54
N LEU A 14 -20.13 -41.72 -24.30
CA LEU A 14 -19.04 -42.40 -24.98
C LEU A 14 -17.77 -42.33 -24.12
N GLU A 15 -17.56 -43.46 -23.46
CA GLU A 15 -16.32 -43.88 -22.83
C GLU A 15 -15.24 -43.99 -23.92
N GLY A 16 -14.13 -43.27 -23.74
CA GLY A 16 -13.06 -43.17 -24.74
C GLY A 16 -11.71 -42.93 -24.07
N ALA A 17 -11.14 -44.02 -23.56
CA ALA A 17 -9.87 -44.15 -22.87
C ALA A 17 -8.71 -43.36 -23.48
N ARG A 18 -7.99 -42.57 -22.65
CA ARG A 18 -6.52 -42.33 -22.68
C ARG A 18 -6.03 -41.87 -21.30
N SER A 19 -5.62 -42.82 -20.46
CA SER A 19 -4.79 -42.50 -19.28
C SER A 19 -3.32 -42.37 -19.69
N ALA A 20 -2.59 -41.66 -18.83
CA ALA A 20 -1.15 -41.41 -18.79
C ALA A 20 -0.65 -40.19 -19.57
N THR A 21 -0.45 -39.07 -18.86
CA THR A 21 0.91 -38.58 -18.56
C THR A 21 0.84 -37.57 -17.39
N GLY A 22 1.56 -37.86 -16.32
CA GLY A 22 2.08 -36.87 -15.37
C GLY A 22 1.13 -36.36 -14.29
N ASN A 23 0.92 -37.15 -13.23
CA ASN A 23 0.55 -36.61 -11.93
C ASN A 23 1.74 -35.81 -11.37
N ALA A 24 1.90 -34.57 -11.85
CA ALA A 24 2.77 -33.58 -11.23
C ALA A 24 2.09 -33.12 -9.94
N SER A 25 2.42 -33.82 -8.86
CA SER A 25 2.07 -33.48 -7.48
C SER A 25 2.17 -31.99 -7.20
N GLY A 26 1.03 -31.38 -6.87
CA GLY A 26 0.91 -30.29 -5.89
C GLY A 26 1.81 -29.08 -6.07
N ALA A 27 1.82 -28.43 -7.24
CA ALA A 27 2.22 -27.03 -7.30
C ALA A 27 1.13 -26.20 -6.60
N ALA A 28 1.28 -26.01 -5.29
CA ALA A 28 0.39 -25.21 -4.47
C ALA A 28 0.19 -23.85 -5.14
N GLU A 29 -1.02 -23.58 -5.62
CA GLU A 29 -1.45 -22.21 -5.91
C GLU A 29 -1.12 -21.39 -4.67
N VAL A 30 -0.15 -20.48 -4.79
CA VAL A 30 0.17 -19.53 -3.72
C VAL A 30 -1.03 -18.60 -3.62
N LYS A 31 -2.04 -19.03 -2.87
CA LYS A 31 -3.24 -18.28 -2.60
C LYS A 31 -2.81 -17.04 -1.84
N ARG A 32 -2.79 -15.90 -2.54
CA ARG A 32 -2.35 -14.62 -1.98
C ARG A 32 -3.17 -14.30 -0.74
N TRP A 33 -2.51 -14.26 0.41
CA TRP A 33 -3.16 -13.90 1.67
C TRP A 33 -3.52 -12.43 1.70
N SER A 34 -4.79 -12.12 1.95
CA SER A 34 -5.21 -10.74 2.21
C SER A 34 -4.72 -10.29 3.58
N THR A 35 -4.43 -8.99 3.71
CA THR A 35 -3.97 -8.38 4.97
C THR A 35 -4.95 -8.61 6.11
N GLY A 36 -6.26 -8.51 5.84
CA GLY A 36 -7.31 -8.75 6.84
C GLY A 36 -7.32 -10.19 7.37
N ARG A 37 -7.16 -11.18 6.47
CA ARG A 37 -7.11 -12.59 6.85
C ARG A 37 -5.85 -12.90 7.66
N LYS A 38 -4.69 -12.39 7.23
CA LYS A 38 -3.41 -12.48 7.96
C LYS A 38 -3.52 -11.88 9.37
N ARG A 39 -4.13 -10.70 9.51
CA ARG A 39 -4.42 -10.06 10.81
C ARG A 39 -5.28 -10.96 11.70
N GLY A 40 -6.35 -11.55 11.16
CA GLY A 40 -7.22 -12.47 11.91
C GLY A 40 -6.46 -13.66 12.50
N VAL A 41 -5.60 -14.29 11.70
CA VAL A 41 -4.75 -15.40 12.14
C VAL A 41 -3.78 -14.96 13.25
N VAL A 42 -3.11 -13.82 13.08
CA VAL A 42 -2.18 -13.31 14.11
C VAL A 42 -2.91 -13.00 15.43
N LEU A 43 -4.12 -12.45 15.37
CA LEU A 43 -4.91 -12.18 16.58
C LEU A 43 -5.27 -13.46 17.35
N ARG A 44 -5.52 -14.58 16.64
CA ARG A 44 -5.72 -15.89 17.28
C ARG A 44 -4.47 -16.36 18.04
N LEU A 45 -3.30 -16.23 17.41
CA LEU A 45 -2.02 -16.56 18.05
C LEU A 45 -1.72 -15.67 19.27
N LEU A 46 -2.07 -14.38 19.22
CA LEU A 46 -1.89 -13.47 20.35
C LEU A 46 -2.87 -13.73 21.51
N ARG A 47 -4.03 -14.34 21.24
CA ARG A 47 -4.98 -14.80 22.28
C ARG A 47 -4.54 -16.10 22.98
N GLY A 48 -3.47 -16.73 22.51
CA GLY A 48 -2.92 -17.95 23.10
C GLY A 48 -3.44 -19.25 22.47
N GLU A 49 -4.09 -19.19 21.30
CA GLU A 49 -4.42 -20.43 20.56
C GLU A 49 -3.13 -21.17 20.15
N PRO A 50 -3.09 -22.52 20.26
CA PRO A 50 -1.89 -23.29 19.95
C PRO A 50 -1.54 -23.20 18.47
N VAL A 51 -0.27 -22.90 18.18
CA VAL A 51 0.22 -22.64 16.82
C VAL A 51 0.02 -23.85 15.90
N ASP A 52 0.11 -25.07 16.43
CA ASP A 52 -0.11 -26.30 15.68
C ASP A 52 -1.55 -26.45 15.19
N ALA A 53 -2.54 -26.07 16.01
CA ALA A 53 -3.94 -26.13 15.63
C ALA A 53 -4.26 -25.09 14.55
N VAL A 54 -3.75 -23.86 14.73
CA VAL A 54 -3.93 -22.77 13.77
C VAL A 54 -3.27 -23.10 12.44
N SER A 55 -2.05 -23.66 12.45
CA SER A 55 -1.33 -24.13 11.26
C SER A 55 -2.16 -25.14 10.44
N ARG A 56 -2.70 -26.16 11.11
CA ARG A 56 -3.50 -27.21 10.47
C ARG A 56 -4.81 -26.69 9.88
N GLU A 57 -5.47 -25.75 10.55
CA GLU A 57 -6.73 -25.16 10.08
C GLU A 57 -6.51 -24.20 8.89
N VAL A 58 -5.46 -23.40 8.95
CA VAL A 58 -5.17 -22.32 8.00
C VAL A 58 -4.39 -22.84 6.79
N GLY A 59 -3.70 -23.98 6.93
CA GLY A 59 -2.85 -24.59 5.90
C GLY A 59 -1.54 -23.84 5.68
N VAL A 60 -1.04 -23.15 6.70
CA VAL A 60 0.17 -22.31 6.63
C VAL A 60 1.21 -22.88 7.59
N THR A 61 2.48 -22.87 7.18
CA THR A 61 3.55 -23.46 7.99
C THR A 61 3.72 -22.73 9.32
N ILE A 62 4.17 -23.44 10.36
CA ILE A 62 4.43 -22.85 11.68
C ILE A 62 5.45 -21.71 11.57
N ALA A 63 6.49 -21.89 10.75
CA ALA A 63 7.52 -20.88 10.51
C ALA A 63 6.94 -19.58 9.91
N GLU A 64 6.01 -19.67 8.96
CA GLU A 64 5.32 -18.51 8.40
C GLU A 64 4.40 -17.83 9.41
N LEU A 65 3.66 -18.61 10.22
CA LEU A 65 2.83 -18.08 11.29
C LEU A 65 3.66 -17.30 12.32
N GLU A 66 4.81 -17.84 12.72
CA GLU A 66 5.75 -17.14 13.59
C GLU A 66 6.33 -15.88 12.95
N CYS A 67 6.65 -15.93 11.65
CA CYS A 67 7.09 -14.77 10.91
C CYS A 67 6.02 -13.67 10.93
N TRP A 68 4.76 -14.01 10.70
CA TRP A 68 3.65 -13.05 10.74
C TRP A 68 3.45 -12.49 12.14
N ARG A 69 3.60 -13.32 13.19
CA ARG A 69 3.55 -12.87 14.59
C ARG A 69 4.67 -11.88 14.90
N LYS A 70 5.91 -12.17 14.49
CA LYS A 70 7.07 -11.27 14.66
C LYS A 70 6.87 -9.94 13.92
N GLN A 71 6.41 -9.99 12.67
CA GLN A 71 6.08 -8.80 11.88
C GLN A 71 5.01 -7.94 12.55
N ALA A 72 3.96 -8.57 13.09
CA ALA A 72 2.91 -7.85 13.79
C ALA A 72 3.41 -7.21 15.10
N LEU A 73 4.24 -7.91 15.87
CA LEU A 73 4.86 -7.35 17.09
C LEU A 73 5.75 -6.15 16.77
N ALA A 74 6.61 -6.25 15.75
CA ALA A 74 7.44 -5.14 15.30
C ALA A 74 6.59 -3.97 14.78
N GLY A 75 5.50 -4.24 14.05
CA GLY A 75 4.56 -3.22 13.60
C GLY A 75 3.82 -2.52 14.74
N MET A 76 3.44 -3.27 15.78
CA MET A 76 2.84 -2.70 17.00
C MET A 76 3.85 -1.82 17.74
N GLU A 77 5.09 -2.28 17.91
CA GLU A 77 6.15 -1.49 18.52
C GLU A 77 6.43 -0.20 17.75
N ALA A 78 6.52 -0.29 16.42
CA ALA A 78 6.68 0.87 15.55
C ALA A 78 5.50 1.84 15.66
N GLY A 79 4.27 1.33 15.68
CA GLY A 79 3.06 2.13 15.86
C GLY A 79 2.98 2.80 17.24
N LEU A 80 3.48 2.14 18.29
CA LEU A 80 3.55 2.72 19.64
C LEU A 80 4.71 3.73 19.79
N LYS A 81 5.82 3.49 19.09
CA LYS A 81 6.98 4.42 19.03
C LYS A 81 6.70 5.66 18.21
N ALA A 82 5.79 5.58 17.24
CA ALA A 82 5.19 6.74 16.61
C ALA A 82 4.41 7.52 17.67
N ARG A 83 5.14 8.28 18.50
CA ARG A 83 4.60 9.37 19.30
C ARG A 83 3.76 10.21 18.35
N THR A 84 2.60 10.65 18.82
CA THR A 84 1.65 11.63 18.28
C THR A 84 2.31 12.82 17.56
N SER A 85 3.01 12.58 16.46
CA SER A 85 3.33 13.54 15.45
C SER A 85 2.35 13.17 14.37
N ASP A 86 1.22 13.87 14.40
CA ASP A 86 0.22 13.69 13.36
C ASP A 86 0.95 13.85 12.02
N PRO A 87 0.90 12.87 11.09
CA PRO A 87 1.48 13.06 9.77
C PRO A 87 0.96 14.35 9.11
N LEU A 88 -0.21 14.86 9.52
CA LEU A 88 -0.72 16.17 9.16
C LEU A 88 0.09 17.32 9.78
N GLU A 89 0.51 17.23 11.04
CA GLU A 89 1.38 18.23 11.68
C GLU A 89 2.75 18.30 11.01
N ALA A 90 3.33 17.17 10.62
CA ALA A 90 4.60 17.15 9.89
C ALA A 90 4.46 17.85 8.52
N GLN A 91 3.38 17.56 7.79
CA GLN A 91 3.08 18.21 6.51
C GLN A 91 2.76 19.70 6.67
N LEU A 92 2.06 20.06 7.75
CA LEU A 92 1.75 21.45 8.09
C LEU A 92 3.03 22.23 8.39
N ASN A 93 3.93 21.68 9.21
CA ASN A 93 5.20 22.31 9.53
C ASN A 93 6.07 22.53 8.29
N GLU A 94 6.12 21.55 7.39
CA GLU A 94 6.81 21.68 6.11
C GLU A 94 6.18 22.76 5.21
N ALA A 95 4.84 22.81 5.14
CA ALA A 95 4.13 23.84 4.39
C ALA A 95 4.41 25.25 4.96
N VAL A 96 4.33 25.41 6.28
CA VAL A 96 4.64 26.67 6.98
C VAL A 96 6.09 27.09 6.70
N ARG A 97 7.04 26.15 6.70
CA ARG A 97 8.44 26.42 6.38
C ARG A 97 8.60 26.95 4.95
N ARG A 98 7.98 26.29 3.97
CA ARG A 98 8.02 26.72 2.55
C ARG A 98 7.37 28.07 2.34
N VAL A 99 6.25 28.35 3.02
CA VAL A 99 5.62 29.67 2.97
C VAL A 99 6.60 30.73 3.47
N GLY A 100 7.27 30.51 4.60
CA GLY A 100 8.30 31.42 5.11
C GLY A 100 9.44 31.68 4.11
N GLU A 101 9.99 30.62 3.50
CA GLU A 101 11.04 30.73 2.47
C GLU A 101 10.59 31.55 1.25
N LEU A 102 9.37 31.30 0.76
CA LEU A 102 8.79 32.04 -0.37
C LEU A 102 8.50 33.50 -0.02
N THR A 103 7.97 33.77 1.17
CA THR A 103 7.74 35.14 1.66
C THR A 103 9.05 35.92 1.71
N MET A 104 10.11 35.34 2.30
CA MET A 104 11.44 35.96 2.33
C MET A 104 11.97 36.25 0.91
N THR A 105 11.81 35.29 -0.01
CA THR A 105 12.25 35.46 -1.41
C THR A 105 11.50 36.60 -2.09
N ILE A 106 10.18 36.68 -1.92
CA ILE A 106 9.34 37.76 -2.46
C ILE A 106 9.78 39.11 -1.92
N GLU A 107 10.04 39.22 -0.61
CA GLU A 107 10.49 40.46 0.00
C GLU A 107 11.83 40.94 -0.55
N ILE A 108 12.79 40.02 -0.74
CA ILE A 108 14.10 40.33 -1.34
C ILE A 108 13.92 40.85 -2.77
N LEU A 109 13.13 40.14 -3.59
CA LEU A 109 12.88 40.52 -4.98
C LEU A 109 12.18 41.88 -5.09
N ASN A 110 11.22 42.16 -4.21
CA ASN A 110 10.55 43.45 -4.18
C ASN A 110 11.54 44.58 -3.84
N LYS A 111 12.40 44.39 -2.84
CA LYS A 111 13.46 45.35 -2.50
C LYS A 111 14.44 45.56 -3.67
N ASP A 112 14.77 44.52 -4.42
CA ASP A 112 15.60 44.65 -5.62
C ASP A 112 14.93 45.47 -6.71
N ARG A 113 13.63 45.24 -6.95
CA ARG A 113 12.85 46.03 -7.93
C ARG A 113 12.74 47.49 -7.52
N GLU A 114 12.52 47.78 -6.25
CA GLU A 114 12.52 49.15 -5.72
C GLU A 114 13.86 49.84 -5.94
N ARG A 115 14.97 49.14 -5.66
CA ARG A 115 16.33 49.65 -5.93
C ARG A 115 16.56 49.94 -7.40
N GLN A 116 16.08 49.07 -8.30
CA GLN A 116 16.17 49.26 -9.74
C GLN A 116 15.32 50.44 -10.23
N ALA A 117 14.10 50.59 -9.73
CA ALA A 117 13.21 51.70 -10.09
C ALA A 117 13.79 53.06 -9.65
N ARG A 118 14.54 53.11 -8.55
CA ARG A 118 15.24 54.31 -8.07
C ARG A 118 16.54 54.60 -8.83
N ARG A 119 17.03 53.66 -9.65
CA ARG A 119 18.28 53.83 -10.39
C ARG A 119 17.97 54.66 -11.66
N PRO A 120 18.63 55.81 -11.86
CA PRO A 120 18.41 56.61 -13.06
C PRO A 120 18.80 55.77 -14.30
N LEU A 121 17.96 55.81 -15.34
CA LEU A 121 18.28 55.19 -16.62
C LEU A 121 19.58 55.80 -17.14
N SER A 122 20.66 55.02 -17.16
CA SER A 122 21.93 55.50 -17.71
C SER A 122 21.71 55.81 -19.19
N ALA A 123 21.93 57.07 -19.59
CA ALA A 123 21.80 57.50 -20.97
C ALA A 123 22.62 56.58 -21.87
N ARG A 124 21.93 55.89 -22.78
CA ARG A 124 22.53 55.06 -23.81
C ARG A 124 23.46 55.96 -24.63
N ARG A 125 24.78 55.76 -24.53
CA ARG A 125 25.74 56.47 -25.37
C ARG A 125 25.50 56.05 -26.81
N SER A 126 24.95 56.95 -27.61
CA SER A 126 24.90 56.83 -29.06
C SER A 126 26.34 56.84 -29.58
N SER A 127 26.77 55.75 -30.20
CA SER A 127 28.04 55.69 -30.92
C SER A 127 27.83 56.36 -32.29
N THR A 128 28.57 57.44 -32.55
CA THR A 128 28.84 57.97 -33.89
C THR A 128 30.19 57.48 -34.36
#